data_AF-A0A5A7SLC3-F1
#
_entry.id   AF-A0A5A7SLC3-F1
#
_cell.length_a   1.000
_cell.length_b   1.000
_cell.length_c   1.000
_cell.angle_alpha   90.00
_cell.angle_beta   90.00
_cell.angle_gamma   90.00
#
_symmetry.space_group_name_H-M   'P 1'
#
loop_
_entity.id
_entity.type
_entity.pdbx_description
1 polymer ?
#
loop_
_entity_poly.entity_id
_entity_poly.type
_entity_poly.pdbx_seq_one_letter_code
_entity_poly.pdbx_strand_id
1 'polypeptide(L)'
;MATRLKTTLKETIAENQMDFVEGRQIIDAILIANEAICYWRVKKTKEFVLKLDIEKAFDTINLSFIDYIWRMKGYPKRWRKWIKACVSNVQ
;
A
#
# COMPACT_ATOMS: atom_id res chain seq x y z
N MET A 1 16.20 7.07 4.65
CA MET A 1 14.86 7.69 4.50
C MET A 1 13.73 6.73 4.82
N ALA A 2 13.79 5.48 4.34
CA ALA A 2 12.78 4.45 4.60
C ALA A 2 12.44 4.24 6.09
N THR A 3 13.43 4.13 6.99
CA THR A 3 13.17 3.94 8.44
C THR A 3 12.37 5.09 9.06
N ARG A 4 12.62 6.33 8.64
CA ARG A 4 11.88 7.52 9.11
C ARG A 4 10.47 7.60 8.53
N LEU A 5 10.30 7.12 7.30
CA LEU A 5 9.01 7.02 6.61
C LEU A 5 8.13 5.94 7.27
N LYS A 6 8.74 4.81 7.64
CA LYS A 6 8.07 3.68 8.31
C LYS A 6 7.41 4.09 9.62
N THR A 7 8.04 4.98 10.40
CA THR A 7 7.46 5.46 11.67
C THR A 7 6.25 6.38 11.45
N THR A 8 6.25 7.18 10.38
CA THR A 8 5.21 8.18 10.11
C THR A 8 4.08 7.65 9.22
N LEU A 9 4.28 6.51 8.55
CA LEU A 9 3.26 5.89 7.69
C LEU A 9 2.31 4.95 8.44
N LYS A 10 2.56 4.61 9.71
CA LYS A 10 1.71 3.69 10.48
C LYS A 10 0.23 4.09 10.47
N GLU A 11 -0.06 5.38 10.53
CA GLU A 11 -1.44 5.93 10.48
C GLU A 11 -2.07 5.95 9.08
N THR A 12 -1.27 5.69 8.03
CA THR A 12 -1.73 5.68 6.62
C THR A 12 -1.98 4.26 6.13
N ILE A 13 -1.28 3.29 6.71
CA ILE A 13 -1.36 1.89 6.33
C ILE A 13 -2.65 1.32 6.94
N ALA A 14 -3.55 0.87 6.08
CA ALA A 14 -4.78 0.21 6.52
C ALA A 14 -4.46 -1.12 7.20
N GLU A 15 -5.32 -1.56 8.12
CA GLU A 15 -5.13 -2.82 8.85
C GLU A 15 -5.11 -4.05 7.93
N ASN A 16 -5.87 -4.00 6.83
CA ASN A 16 -5.95 -5.05 5.83
C ASN A 16 -4.84 -5.00 4.76
N GLN A 17 -3.91 -4.03 4.81
CA GLN A 17 -2.78 -3.98 3.90
C GLN A 17 -1.68 -4.93 4.37
N MET A 18 -1.57 -6.10 3.75
CA MET A 18 -0.64 -7.15 4.19
C MET A 18 0.76 -7.04 3.57
N ASP A 19 0.91 -6.34 2.44
CA ASP A 19 2.15 -6.30 1.69
C ASP A 19 3.08 -5.15 2.13
N PHE A 20 4.39 -5.41 2.10
CA PHE A 20 5.48 -4.49 2.48
C PHE A 20 5.36 -3.88 3.91
N VAL A 21 4.64 -4.53 4.82
CA VAL A 21 4.51 -4.12 6.23
C VAL A 21 5.24 -5.12 7.12
N GLU A 22 6.13 -4.63 7.98
CA GLU A 22 6.84 -5.49 8.94
C GLU A 22 5.84 -6.18 9.89
N GLY A 23 6.02 -7.48 10.08
CA GLY A 23 5.18 -8.30 10.96
C GLY A 23 3.88 -8.79 10.33
N ARG A 24 3.57 -8.41 9.07
CA ARG A 24 2.45 -8.97 8.31
C ARG A 24 2.97 -9.93 7.26
N GLN A 25 2.34 -11.10 7.14
CA GLN A 25 2.75 -12.12 6.17
C GLN A 25 1.70 -12.28 5.09
N ILE A 26 2.14 -12.64 3.88
CA ILE A 26 1.24 -12.95 2.75
C ILE A 26 0.29 -14.11 3.09
N ILE A 27 0.71 -15.01 3.99
CA ILE A 27 -0.08 -16.15 4.46
C ILE A 27 -1.35 -15.67 5.18
N ASP A 28 -1.28 -14.56 5.93
CA ASP A 28 -2.43 -14.00 6.64
C ASP A 28 -3.50 -13.53 5.65
N ALA A 29 -3.09 -12.92 4.54
CA ALA A 29 -4.01 -12.51 3.47
C ALA A 29 -4.73 -13.71 2.83
N ILE A 30 -3.98 -14.80 2.60
CA ILE A 30 -4.52 -16.04 2.03
C ILE A 30 -5.52 -16.68 2.99
N LEU A 31 -5.22 -16.70 4.30
CA LEU A 31 -6.11 -17.25 5.31
C LEU A 31 -7.44 -16.48 5.37
N ILE A 32 -7.39 -15.15 5.44
CA ILE A 32 -8.59 -14.29 5.46
C ILE A 32 -9.45 -14.51 4.20
N ALA A 33 -8.82 -14.63 3.02
CA ALA A 33 -9.54 -14.90 1.78
C ALA A 33 -10.23 -16.28 1.80
N ASN A 34 -9.53 -17.31 2.32
CA ASN A 34 -10.10 -18.65 2.46
C ASN A 34 -11.28 -18.68 3.43
N GLU A 35 -11.18 -17.97 4.56
CA GLU A 35 -12.28 -17.86 5.52
C GLU A 35 -13.51 -17.18 4.92
N ALA A 36 -13.33 -16.09 4.15
CA ALA A 36 -14.41 -15.41 3.45
C ALA A 36 -15.14 -16.34 2.46
N ILE A 37 -14.38 -17.10 1.66
CA ILE A 37 -14.95 -18.07 0.71
C ILE A 37 -15.67 -19.20 1.43
N CYS A 38 -15.08 -19.75 2.49
CA CYS A 38 -15.71 -20.78 3.32
C CYS A 38 -17.02 -20.28 3.95
N TYR A 39 -17.04 -19.05 4.43
CA TYR A 39 -18.23 -18.42 4.98
C TYR A 39 -19.35 -18.29 3.95
N TRP A 40 -19.06 -17.83 2.73
CA TRP A 40 -20.04 -17.79 1.63
C TRP A 40 -20.57 -19.18 1.28
N ARG A 41 -19.69 -20.19 1.27
CA ARG A 41 -20.07 -21.58 1.01
C ARG A 41 -21.04 -22.12 2.06
N VAL A 42 -20.79 -21.83 3.34
CA VAL A 42 -21.66 -22.25 4.46
C VAL A 42 -23.01 -21.53 4.40
N LYS A 43 -23.02 -20.23 4.13
CA LYS A 43 -24.26 -19.44 4.02
C LYS A 43 -25.02 -19.63 2.71
N LYS A 44 -24.44 -20.33 1.73
CA LYS A 44 -25.00 -20.52 0.38
C LYS A 44 -25.34 -19.19 -0.31
N THR A 45 -24.56 -18.15 -0.05
CA THR A 45 -24.73 -16.84 -0.70
C THR A 45 -23.91 -16.78 -1.99
N LYS A 46 -24.43 -16.07 -3.00
CA LYS A 46 -23.71 -15.79 -4.24
C LYS A 46 -22.99 -14.46 -4.10
N GLU A 47 -21.68 -14.53 -3.97
CA GLU A 47 -20.79 -13.37 -3.82
C GLU A 47 -19.75 -13.39 -4.94
N PHE A 48 -18.97 -12.32 -5.10
CA PHE A 48 -17.93 -12.23 -6.12
C PHE A 48 -16.61 -11.75 -5.53
N VAL A 49 -15.51 -12.12 -6.17
CA VAL A 49 -14.17 -11.65 -5.84
C VAL A 49 -13.73 -10.68 -6.93
N LEU A 50 -13.44 -9.44 -6.54
CA LEU A 50 -12.84 -8.45 -7.43
C LEU A 50 -11.33 -8.45 -7.25
N LYS A 51 -10.61 -8.91 -8.28
CA LYS A 51 -9.15 -8.81 -8.33
C LYS A 51 -8.77 -7.55 -9.12
N LEU A 52 -8.22 -6.56 -8.45
CA LEU A 52 -7.60 -5.39 -9.07
C LEU A 52 -6.08 -5.60 -9.07
N ASP A 53 -5.48 -5.53 -10.25
CA ASP A 53 -4.03 -5.61 -10.42
C ASP A 53 -3.54 -4.31 -11.07
N ILE A 54 -2.48 -3.73 -10.52
CA ILE A 54 -1.90 -2.47 -11.02
C ILE A 54 -0.61 -2.81 -11.75
N GLU A 55 -0.67 -2.76 -13.08
CA GLU A 55 0.50 -3.02 -13.90
C GLU A 55 1.58 -1.96 -13.64
N LYS A 56 2.81 -2.42 -13.31
CA LYS A 56 4.01 -1.58 -13.18
C LYS A 56 3.77 -0.31 -12.37
N ALA A 57 3.25 -0.46 -11.16
CA ALA A 57 2.91 0.67 -10.29
C ALA A 57 4.04 1.71 -10.17
N PHE A 58 5.30 1.28 -10.08
CA PHE A 58 6.43 2.22 -9.99
C PHE A 58 6.70 3.02 -11.29
N ASP A 59 6.35 2.46 -12.45
CA ASP A 59 6.56 3.11 -13.75
C ASP A 59 5.38 4.03 -14.12
N THR A 60 4.18 3.72 -13.62
CA THR A 60 2.92 4.40 -13.99
C THR A 60 2.46 5.45 -12.99
N ILE A 61 3.01 5.47 -11.76
CA ILE A 61 2.61 6.44 -10.75
C ILE A 61 3.07 7.87 -11.08
N ASN A 62 2.13 8.81 -11.02
CA ASN A 62 2.42 10.23 -11.13
C ASN A 62 3.18 10.77 -9.90
N LEU A 63 4.45 11.12 -10.08
CA LEU A 63 5.30 11.66 -9.01
C LEU A 63 4.82 13.00 -8.43
N SER A 64 4.07 13.78 -9.20
CA SER A 64 3.45 15.03 -8.71
C SER A 64 2.32 14.73 -7.74
N PHE A 65 1.58 13.64 -7.95
CA PHE A 65 0.58 13.17 -7.01
C PHE A 65 1.22 12.68 -5.71
N ILE A 66 2.34 11.96 -5.79
CA ILE A 66 3.12 11.57 -4.61
C ILE A 66 3.55 12.81 -3.82
N ASP A 67 4.15 13.83 -4.46
CA ASP A 67 4.57 15.07 -3.77
C ASP A 67 3.39 15.82 -3.12
N TYR A 68 2.23 15.80 -3.79
CA TYR A 68 0.99 16.35 -3.25
C TYR A 68 0.59 15.66 -1.94
N ILE A 69 0.58 14.32 -1.90
CA ILE A 69 0.25 13.55 -0.70
C ILE A 69 1.24 13.84 0.43
N TRP A 70 2.54 13.88 0.15
CA TRP A 70 3.55 14.25 1.16
C TRP A 70 3.33 15.67 1.70
N ARG A 71 2.92 16.61 0.85
CA ARG A 71 2.60 17.98 1.27
C ARG A 71 1.38 18.00 2.20
N MET A 72 0.32 17.26 1.86
CA MET A 72 -0.90 17.18 2.68
C MET A 72 -0.65 16.53 4.04
N LYS A 73 0.27 15.56 4.11
CA LYS A 73 0.71 14.94 5.37
C LYS A 73 1.70 15.80 6.19
N GLY A 74 1.98 17.04 5.75
CA GLY A 74 2.81 17.98 6.50
C GLY A 74 4.32 17.74 6.40
N TYR A 75 4.79 16.95 5.42
CA TYR A 75 6.23 16.70 5.31
C TYR A 75 7.01 17.94 4.85
N PRO A 76 8.16 18.25 5.50
CA PRO A 76 8.95 19.43 5.16
C PRO A 76 9.42 19.44 3.70
N LYS A 77 9.47 20.63 3.10
CA LYS A 77 9.89 20.82 1.69
C LYS A 77 11.26 20.20 1.39
N ARG A 78 12.22 20.28 2.32
CA ARG A 78 13.54 19.65 2.19
C ARG A 78 13.44 18.12 2.07
N TRP A 79 12.56 17.51 2.84
CA TRP A 79 12.38 16.06 2.84
C TRP A 79 11.69 15.57 1.56
N ARG A 80 10.67 16.30 1.10
CA ARG A 80 10.01 16.04 -0.18
C ARG A 80 10.97 16.16 -1.37
N LYS A 81 11.89 17.13 -1.36
CA LYS A 81 12.96 17.24 -2.36
C LYS A 81 13.87 16.01 -2.39
N TRP A 82 14.24 15.47 -1.22
CA TRP A 82 15.06 14.26 -1.15
C TRP A 82 14.34 13.04 -1.70
N ILE A 83 13.07 12.84 -1.34
CA ILE A 83 12.25 11.74 -1.89
C ILE A 83 12.13 11.88 -3.41
N LYS A 84 11.81 13.08 -3.90
CA LYS A 84 11.70 13.34 -5.34
C LYS A 84 13.00 12.99 -6.08
N ALA A 85 14.15 13.38 -5.54
CA ALA A 85 15.46 13.05 -6.11
C ALA A 85 15.75 11.54 -6.11
N CYS A 86 15.36 10.80 -5.06
CA CYS A 86 15.53 9.35 -5.01
C CYS A 86 14.68 8.63 -6.07
N VAL A 87 13.44 9.09 -6.30
CA VAL A 87 12.51 8.43 -7.23
C VAL A 87 12.78 8.85 -8.68
N SER A 88 13.26 10.08 -8.93
CA SER A 88 13.62 10.54 -10.28
C SER A 88 14.95 10.00 -10.81
N ASN A 89 15.79 9.40 -9.94
CA ASN A 89 17.07 8.80 -10.31
C ASN A 89 16.96 7.32 -10.68
N VAL A 90 15.73 6.78 -10.74
CA VAL A 90 15.48 5.44 -11.26
C VAL A 90 15.41 5.55 -12.79
N GLN A 91 16.51 5.19 -13.45
CA GLN A 91 16.59 4.94 -14.89
C GLN A 91 16.17 3.50 -15.19
#